data_AF-A0A524QSS1-F1
#
_entry.id   AF-A0A524QSS1-F1
#
_cell.length_a   1.000
_cell.length_b   1.000
_cell.length_c   1.000
_cell.angle_alpha   90.00
_cell.angle_beta   90.00
_cell.angle_gamma   90.00
#
_symmetry.space_group_name_H-M   'P 1'
#
loop_
_entity.id
_entity.type
_entity.pdbx_description
1 polymer ?
#
loop_
_entity_poly.entity_id
_entity_poly.type
_entity_poly.pdbx_seq_one_letter_code
_entity_poly.pdbx_strand_id
1 'polypeptide(L)'
;DTTADSTTAVAGTVPRVITIAEYSGHIYNDPRVKVITEDGRAYVRRHKSKFDVIYSLSSNTWAALSSGAFALAENYLFTTEAFKDYWQSLTPNGFMVMEHQMYTPRLVSEIISALEQLGVADPRSHFAVYDLSRLRRKVTLISKRPLTDDLRYRALGELTPEKFADIHLQYPPANDSVGNSLLVKIIDRGWQAMADSAPVNISPVVDDRPFVAQMGLWRNFNVEKMQKVGSIADMYGYPVSKLIMLIILATVIILILPLNLLPYFRSEQHLRPVPWLYFFSIGIAFMGVEIVLMQKYSLLIGASLYSVATILLTLLVSSGIGSRFSEKFSFTSVFICIIGWLLLDAFVFRHLIYAVGGVALPLRMAITALLVCPLGFFMGMPFPLGTARVGELIDWGFAVNGAASVLGSIVILLVALTWGFTAALTLAAAVYATAFVLSKITSAW
;
A
#
# COMPACT_ATOMS: atom_id res chain seq x y z
N ASP A 1 5.04 15.43 20.15
CA ASP A 1 5.75 15.85 21.38
C ASP A 1 7.03 16.56 21.06
N THR A 2 7.01 17.86 21.32
CA THR A 2 8.19 18.71 21.49
C THR A 2 8.81 18.39 22.84
N THR A 3 9.71 17.41 22.91
CA THR A 3 10.68 17.36 24.00
C THR A 3 11.75 18.40 23.70
N ALA A 4 11.46 19.63 24.14
CA ALA A 4 12.47 20.66 24.26
C ALA A 4 13.52 20.17 25.25
N ASP A 5 14.73 19.96 24.75
CA ASP A 5 15.91 19.81 25.58
C ASP A 5 16.01 21.03 26.48
N SER A 6 16.09 20.81 27.79
CA SER A 6 16.21 21.84 28.80
C SER A 6 17.61 22.45 28.74
N THR A 7 17.89 23.26 27.74
CA THR A 7 18.97 24.24 27.78
C THR A 7 18.53 25.40 28.66
N THR A 8 19.31 25.63 29.71
CA THR A 8 19.31 26.81 30.59
C THR A 8 18.87 28.08 29.87
N ALA A 9 17.63 28.50 30.11
CA ALA A 9 17.07 29.73 29.58
C ALA A 9 17.81 30.92 30.21
N VAL A 10 18.60 31.61 29.39
CA VAL A 10 19.09 32.96 29.70
C VAL A 10 17.86 33.87 29.77
N ALA A 11 17.55 34.37 30.96
CA ALA A 11 16.45 35.30 31.17
C ALA A 11 16.68 36.57 30.34
N GLY A 12 15.84 36.80 29.31
CA GLY A 12 15.79 38.09 28.61
C GLY A 12 15.48 38.09 27.12
N THR A 13 15.42 36.94 26.43
CA THR A 13 15.04 36.91 25.00
C THR A 13 13.85 36.00 24.79
N VAL A 14 12.68 36.59 24.53
CA VAL A 14 11.55 35.86 23.95
C VAL A 14 12.04 35.38 22.57
N PRO A 15 12.11 34.07 22.30
CA PRO A 15 12.56 33.59 21.00
C PRO A 15 11.63 34.16 19.93
N ARG A 16 12.22 34.86 18.94
CA ARG A 16 11.47 35.40 17.80
C ARG A 16 10.69 34.26 17.16
N VAL A 17 9.36 34.37 17.14
CA VAL A 17 8.51 33.43 16.40
C VAL A 17 8.72 33.73 14.92
N ILE A 18 9.38 32.80 14.23
CA ILE A 18 9.69 32.90 12.81
C ILE A 18 8.64 32.06 12.06
N THR A 19 8.06 32.59 10.99
CA THR A 19 7.18 31.78 10.15
C THR A 19 7.99 30.72 9.41
N ILE A 20 7.38 29.58 9.04
CA ILE A 20 8.06 28.55 8.23
C ILE A 20 8.53 29.13 6.88
N ALA A 21 7.76 30.07 6.31
CA ALA A 21 8.13 30.75 5.07
C ALA A 21 9.42 31.56 5.25
N GLU A 22 9.55 32.31 6.34
CA GLU A 22 10.76 33.08 6.65
C GLU A 22 11.95 32.16 7.01
N TYR A 23 11.73 31.09 7.80
CA TYR A 23 12.77 30.11 8.11
C TYR A 23 13.34 29.42 6.86
N SER A 24 12.48 29.10 5.89
CA SER A 24 12.86 28.49 4.62
C SER A 24 13.33 29.50 3.56
N GLY A 25 13.46 30.79 3.92
CA GLY A 25 13.93 31.83 2.99
C GLY A 25 12.96 32.09 1.83
N HIS A 26 11.67 31.84 2.02
CA HIS A 26 10.63 31.95 0.99
C HIS A 26 10.92 31.13 -0.27
N ILE A 27 11.51 29.94 -0.13
CA ILE A 27 11.96 29.09 -1.25
C ILE A 27 10.87 28.84 -2.32
N TYR A 28 9.60 28.79 -1.96
CA TYR A 28 8.49 28.61 -2.90
C TYR A 28 8.23 29.82 -3.81
N ASN A 29 8.80 30.99 -3.49
CA ASN A 29 8.72 32.20 -4.31
C ASN A 29 9.91 32.35 -5.27
N ASP A 30 10.94 31.50 -5.17
CA ASP A 30 12.08 31.56 -6.07
C ASP A 30 11.65 31.15 -7.49
N PRO A 31 11.96 31.93 -8.54
CA PRO A 31 11.55 31.62 -9.92
C PRO A 31 12.14 30.31 -10.47
N ARG A 32 13.19 29.77 -9.84
CA ARG A 32 13.79 28.47 -10.18
C ARG A 32 13.02 27.29 -9.56
N VAL A 33 12.13 27.55 -8.61
CA VAL A 33 11.36 26.54 -7.89
C VAL A 33 9.97 26.43 -8.51
N LYS A 34 9.65 25.23 -9.00
CA LYS A 34 8.32 24.90 -9.47
C LYS A 34 7.64 23.96 -8.48
N VAL A 35 6.60 24.44 -7.81
CA VAL A 35 5.78 23.61 -6.92
C VAL A 35 4.81 22.77 -7.77
N ILE A 36 4.83 21.46 -7.56
CA ILE A 36 3.92 20.52 -8.22
C ILE A 36 3.09 19.83 -7.14
N THR A 37 1.77 19.98 -7.21
CA THR A 37 0.83 19.30 -6.31
C THR A 37 0.39 17.97 -6.93
N GLU A 38 1.19 16.93 -6.72
CA GLU A 38 0.93 15.57 -7.22
C GLU A 38 1.66 14.52 -6.38
N ASP A 39 1.25 13.25 -6.48
CA ASP A 39 2.06 12.13 -6.01
C ASP A 39 3.44 12.10 -6.69
N GLY A 40 4.49 11.89 -5.89
CA GLY A 40 5.88 12.00 -6.34
C GLY A 40 6.25 10.98 -7.41
N ARG A 41 5.85 9.72 -7.25
CA ARG A 41 6.17 8.68 -8.24
C ARG A 41 5.35 8.85 -9.51
N ALA A 42 4.07 9.19 -9.39
CA ALA A 42 3.23 9.51 -10.54
C ALA A 42 3.85 10.61 -11.42
N TYR A 43 4.39 11.67 -10.81
CA TYR A 43 5.07 12.74 -11.52
C TYR A 43 6.39 12.29 -12.15
N VAL A 44 7.23 11.57 -11.40
CA VAL A 44 8.55 11.13 -11.87
C VAL A 44 8.43 10.18 -13.07
N ARG A 45 7.50 9.24 -13.04
CA ARG A 45 7.29 8.24 -14.11
C ARG A 45 6.95 8.85 -15.48
N ARG A 46 6.47 10.11 -15.53
CA ARG A 46 6.23 10.82 -16.82
C ARG A 46 7.51 11.21 -17.55
N HIS A 47 8.64 11.18 -16.87
CA HIS A 47 9.89 11.74 -17.35
C HIS A 47 10.94 10.66 -17.51
N LYS A 48 11.66 10.70 -18.64
CA LYS A 48 12.81 9.85 -18.90
C LYS A 48 14.05 10.71 -18.98
N SER A 49 15.12 10.35 -18.27
CA SER A 49 16.41 11.05 -18.28
C SER A 49 16.30 12.57 -18.12
N LYS A 50 15.52 13.03 -17.14
CA LYS A 50 15.24 14.45 -16.90
C LYS A 50 15.93 14.99 -15.65
N PHE A 51 16.10 14.17 -14.62
CA PHE A 51 16.56 14.63 -13.31
C PHE A 51 18.03 14.27 -13.09
N ASP A 52 18.87 15.27 -12.83
CA ASP A 52 20.24 15.03 -12.37
C ASP A 52 20.28 14.62 -10.89
N VAL A 53 19.34 15.13 -10.10
CA VAL A 53 19.19 14.77 -8.69
C VAL A 53 17.73 14.54 -8.36
N ILE A 54 17.42 13.38 -7.78
CA ILE A 54 16.15 13.11 -7.11
C ILE A 54 16.44 13.05 -5.61
N TYR A 55 15.84 13.97 -4.85
CA TYR A 55 15.99 14.02 -3.41
C TYR A 55 14.67 13.65 -2.74
N SER A 56 14.66 12.53 -2.02
CA SER A 56 13.47 12.01 -1.34
C SER A 56 13.75 11.84 0.14
N LEU A 57 13.04 12.61 0.94
CA LEU A 57 13.07 12.52 2.40
C LEU A 57 11.82 11.80 2.91
N SER A 58 11.95 11.07 4.02
CA SER A 58 10.80 10.43 4.63
C SER A 58 9.79 11.48 5.09
N SER A 59 8.60 11.48 4.48
CA SER A 59 7.48 12.36 4.83
C SER A 59 6.56 11.76 5.91
N ASN A 60 6.98 10.67 6.56
CA ASN A 60 6.17 10.04 7.60
C ASN A 60 6.08 10.97 8.82
N THR A 61 4.85 11.37 9.18
CA THR A 61 4.63 12.18 10.38
C THR A 61 4.59 11.29 11.61
N TRP A 62 5.18 11.75 12.73
CA TRP A 62 5.13 11.01 13.99
C TRP A 62 3.69 10.71 14.45
N ALA A 63 2.75 11.61 14.17
CA ALA A 63 1.33 11.41 14.46
C ALA A 63 0.72 10.23 13.67
N ALA A 64 1.04 10.11 12.37
CA ALA A 64 0.57 9.00 11.54
C ALA A 64 1.26 7.67 11.90
N LEU A 65 2.53 7.71 12.31
CA LEU A 65 3.23 6.55 12.87
C LEU A 65 2.58 6.10 14.19
N SER A 66 2.29 7.04 15.11
CA SER A 66 1.74 6.70 16.42
C SER A 66 0.32 6.16 16.34
N SER A 67 -0.50 6.63 15.40
CA SER A 67 -1.87 6.14 15.22
C SER A 67 -1.95 4.77 14.52
N GLY A 68 -0.84 4.26 13.99
CA GLY A 68 -0.83 3.04 13.19
C GLY A 68 -1.38 3.22 11.77
N ALA A 69 -1.57 4.46 11.29
CA ALA A 69 -2.17 4.74 9.99
C ALA A 69 -1.41 4.10 8.81
N PHE A 70 -0.09 3.89 8.94
CA PHE A 70 0.72 3.26 7.91
C PHE A 70 0.61 1.73 7.85
N ALA A 71 0.04 1.08 8.87
CA ALA A 71 -0.07 -0.37 8.94
C ALA A 71 -0.79 -0.93 7.70
N LEU A 72 -1.89 -0.31 7.31
CA LEU A 72 -2.77 -0.80 6.24
C LEU A 72 -2.70 0.03 4.97
N ALA A 73 -1.85 1.06 4.94
CA ALA A 73 -1.73 1.97 3.82
C ALA A 73 -0.85 1.39 2.72
N GLU A 74 -1.34 1.46 1.49
CA GLU A 74 -0.53 1.26 0.30
C GLU A 74 0.51 2.37 0.17
N ASN A 75 1.74 2.02 -0.21
CA ASN A 75 2.79 2.97 -0.49
C ASN A 75 3.60 2.55 -1.71
N TYR A 76 3.29 3.17 -2.84
CA TYR A 76 3.94 2.93 -4.12
C TYR A 76 5.29 3.62 -4.27
N LEU A 77 5.73 4.45 -3.31
CA LEU A 77 7.01 5.16 -3.42
C LEU A 77 8.22 4.26 -3.16
N PHE A 78 8.00 3.12 -2.51
CA PHE A 78 9.04 2.20 -2.03
C PHE A 78 8.80 0.77 -2.55
N THR A 79 8.45 0.65 -3.81
CA THR A 79 8.32 -0.66 -4.47
C THR A 79 9.50 -0.87 -5.41
N THR A 80 9.74 -2.13 -5.79
CA THR A 80 10.75 -2.49 -6.79
C THR A 80 10.53 -1.70 -8.09
N GLU A 81 9.28 -1.58 -8.55
CA GLU A 81 8.91 -0.80 -9.72
C GLU A 81 9.12 0.70 -9.53
N ALA A 82 8.96 1.24 -8.32
CA ALA A 82 9.29 2.63 -8.02
C ALA A 82 10.77 2.92 -8.27
N PHE A 83 11.66 2.05 -7.81
CA PHE A 83 13.10 2.20 -8.07
C PHE A 83 13.44 2.11 -9.56
N LYS A 84 12.68 1.34 -10.35
CA LYS A 84 12.82 1.36 -11.81
C LYS A 84 12.39 2.70 -12.41
N ASP A 85 11.25 3.24 -11.97
CA ASP A 85 10.75 4.55 -12.42
C ASP A 85 11.77 5.65 -12.10
N TYR A 86 12.31 5.65 -10.88
CA TYR A 86 13.35 6.60 -10.46
C TYR A 86 14.61 6.46 -11.32
N TRP A 87 15.13 5.25 -11.49
CA TRP A 87 16.30 4.98 -12.33
C TRP A 87 16.15 5.44 -13.78
N GLN A 88 14.98 5.20 -14.39
CA GLN A 88 14.70 5.60 -15.77
C GLN A 88 14.58 7.12 -15.91
N SER A 89 14.07 7.79 -14.88
CA SER A 89 13.92 9.25 -14.86
C SER A 89 15.23 10.00 -14.64
N LEU A 90 16.25 9.37 -14.05
CA LEU A 90 17.58 9.96 -13.85
C LEU A 90 18.34 10.12 -15.17
N THR A 91 19.06 11.24 -15.32
CA THR A 91 20.03 11.42 -16.41
C THR A 91 21.15 10.37 -16.32
N PRO A 92 21.94 10.13 -17.39
CA PRO A 92 23.08 9.20 -17.36
C PRO A 92 24.09 9.42 -16.22
N ASN A 93 24.10 10.63 -15.65
CA ASN A 93 25.02 11.03 -14.56
C ASN A 93 24.25 11.34 -13.27
N GLY A 94 22.96 11.02 -13.23
CA GLY A 94 22.07 11.44 -12.17
C GLY A 94 22.17 10.56 -10.92
N PHE A 95 21.80 11.17 -9.80
CA PHE A 95 21.80 10.58 -8.47
C PHE A 95 20.40 10.63 -7.85
N MET A 96 20.08 9.62 -7.07
CA MET A 96 18.94 9.65 -6.16
C MET A 96 19.45 9.53 -4.73
N VAL A 97 18.93 10.39 -3.86
CA VAL A 97 19.17 10.33 -2.42
C VAL A 97 17.84 10.02 -1.77
N MET A 98 17.78 8.91 -1.03
CA MET A 98 16.60 8.45 -0.31
C MET A 98 16.92 8.36 1.17
N GLU A 99 16.28 9.18 1.99
CA GLU A 99 16.36 9.08 3.44
C GLU A 99 15.19 8.27 3.99
N HIS A 100 15.49 7.28 4.83
CA HIS A 100 14.46 6.61 5.59
C HIS A 100 14.99 6.09 6.94
N GLN A 101 14.10 6.08 7.94
CA GLN A 101 14.39 5.55 9.28
C GLN A 101 14.42 4.01 9.35
N MET A 102 13.33 3.35 8.93
CA MET A 102 13.09 1.93 9.23
C MET A 102 13.23 0.99 8.03
N TYR A 103 12.79 1.43 6.85
CA TYR A 103 12.63 0.54 5.70
C TYR A 103 13.95 0.12 5.04
N THR A 104 15.09 0.72 5.38
CA THR A 104 16.37 0.54 4.67
C THR A 104 16.77 -0.91 4.42
N PRO A 105 16.65 -1.86 5.37
CA PRO A 105 16.96 -3.27 5.10
C PRO A 105 16.15 -3.88 3.95
N ARG A 106 14.90 -3.41 3.79
CA ARG A 106 14.01 -3.82 2.71
C ARG A 106 14.23 -3.00 1.43
N LEU A 107 14.45 -1.69 1.54
CA LEU A 107 14.74 -0.82 0.39
C LEU A 107 15.95 -1.32 -0.41
N VAL A 108 16.98 -1.80 0.27
CA VAL A 108 18.17 -2.37 -0.38
C VAL A 108 17.81 -3.60 -1.23
N SER A 109 16.95 -4.49 -0.71
CA SER A 109 16.44 -5.64 -1.48
C SER A 109 15.65 -5.18 -2.72
N GLU A 110 14.86 -4.11 -2.61
CA GLU A 110 14.07 -3.53 -3.70
C GLU A 110 14.97 -2.88 -4.76
N ILE A 111 15.99 -2.13 -4.35
CA ILE A 111 16.97 -1.50 -5.24
C ILE A 111 17.72 -2.57 -6.03
N ILE A 112 18.27 -3.59 -5.36
CA ILE A 112 18.99 -4.68 -6.02
C ILE A 112 18.07 -5.38 -7.04
N SER A 113 16.87 -5.78 -6.60
CA SER A 113 15.87 -6.42 -7.48
C SER A 113 15.49 -5.54 -8.67
N ALA A 114 15.34 -4.22 -8.48
CA ALA A 114 15.01 -3.30 -9.55
C ALA A 114 16.13 -3.19 -10.59
N LEU A 115 17.38 -3.05 -10.14
CA LEU A 115 18.55 -2.95 -11.00
C LEU A 115 18.83 -4.26 -11.76
N GLU A 116 18.68 -5.41 -11.11
CA GLU A 116 18.77 -6.73 -11.76
C GLU A 116 17.71 -6.87 -12.86
N GLN A 117 16.46 -6.49 -12.60
CA GLN A 117 15.37 -6.53 -13.58
C GLN A 117 15.53 -5.51 -14.72
N LEU A 118 16.34 -4.47 -14.53
CA LEU A 118 16.74 -3.52 -15.57
C LEU A 118 17.96 -3.97 -16.38
N GLY A 119 18.57 -5.12 -16.01
CA GLY A 119 19.74 -5.66 -16.69
C GLY A 119 21.05 -4.94 -16.35
N VAL A 120 21.13 -4.28 -15.19
CA VAL A 120 22.38 -3.68 -14.70
C VAL A 120 23.34 -4.79 -14.28
N ALA A 121 24.53 -4.82 -14.88
CA ALA A 121 25.48 -5.92 -14.73
C ALA A 121 26.02 -6.08 -13.29
N ASP A 122 26.30 -4.98 -12.60
CA ASP A 122 26.75 -4.99 -11.21
C ASP A 122 25.93 -4.00 -10.35
N PRO A 123 24.72 -4.38 -9.89
CA PRO A 123 23.85 -3.53 -9.08
C PRO A 123 24.52 -2.95 -7.82
N ARG A 124 25.47 -3.69 -7.24
CA ARG A 124 26.14 -3.34 -5.98
C ARG A 124 27.03 -2.11 -6.09
N SER A 125 27.62 -1.88 -7.26
CA SER A 125 28.42 -0.68 -7.49
C SER A 125 27.59 0.60 -7.62
N HIS A 126 26.28 0.51 -7.79
CA HIS A 126 25.41 1.64 -8.11
C HIS A 126 24.74 2.29 -6.91
N PHE A 127 24.98 1.83 -5.69
CA PHE A 127 24.43 2.47 -4.50
C PHE A 127 25.34 2.40 -3.28
N ALA A 128 25.11 3.31 -2.35
CA ALA A 128 25.79 3.39 -1.06
C ALA A 128 24.76 3.68 0.04
N VAL A 129 25.00 3.18 1.24
CA VAL A 129 24.15 3.43 2.40
C VAL A 129 24.95 4.09 3.50
N TYR A 130 24.41 5.15 4.07
CA TYR A 130 24.98 5.93 5.15
C TYR A 130 24.08 5.82 6.37
N ASP A 131 24.67 5.68 7.55
CA ASP A 131 23.97 5.69 8.83
C ASP A 131 24.21 7.04 9.49
N LEU A 132 23.14 7.81 9.69
CA LEU A 132 23.15 9.08 10.43
C LEU A 132 22.66 8.79 11.85
N SER A 133 23.56 8.23 12.66
CA SER A 133 23.20 7.53 13.90
C SER A 133 22.55 8.43 14.95
N ARG A 134 23.00 9.69 15.08
CA ARG A 134 22.37 10.67 15.99
C ARG A 134 20.93 11.01 15.59
N LEU A 135 20.64 11.01 14.29
CA LEU A 135 19.31 11.30 13.76
C LEU A 135 18.42 10.06 13.66
N ARG A 136 18.98 8.86 13.91
CA ARG A 136 18.33 7.57 13.70
C ARG A 136 17.77 7.42 12.28
N ARG A 137 18.49 7.99 11.31
CA ARG A 137 18.12 7.98 9.88
C ARG A 137 19.19 7.25 9.08
N LYS A 138 18.78 6.67 7.96
CA LYS A 138 19.70 6.13 6.98
C LYS A 138 19.46 6.81 5.65
N VAL A 139 20.54 7.10 4.95
CA VAL A 139 20.50 7.72 3.62
C VAL A 139 21.05 6.71 2.61
N THR A 140 20.27 6.43 1.57
CA THR A 140 20.68 5.59 0.46
C THR A 140 20.94 6.48 -0.75
N LEU A 141 22.19 6.49 -1.22
CA LEU A 141 22.58 7.13 -2.46
C LEU A 141 22.53 6.09 -3.57
N ILE A 142 21.83 6.37 -4.66
CA ILE A 142 21.71 5.54 -5.86
C ILE A 142 22.23 6.35 -7.04
N SER A 143 23.03 5.74 -7.91
CA SER A 143 23.68 6.41 -9.04
C SER A 143 23.57 5.59 -10.31
N LYS A 144 23.29 6.25 -11.44
CA LYS A 144 23.25 5.59 -12.75
C LYS A 144 24.64 5.13 -13.24
N ARG A 145 25.70 5.73 -12.70
CA ARG A 145 27.09 5.28 -12.86
C ARG A 145 27.57 4.53 -11.64
N PRO A 146 28.50 3.57 -11.77
CA PRO A 146 29.17 2.98 -10.62
C PRO A 146 29.75 4.08 -9.72
N LEU A 147 29.50 3.99 -8.43
CA LEU A 147 30.00 4.92 -7.42
C LEU A 147 31.50 4.69 -7.23
N THR A 148 32.28 5.76 -7.37
CA THR A 148 33.70 5.78 -7.00
C THR A 148 33.85 5.98 -5.50
N ASP A 149 34.98 5.57 -4.94
CA ASP A 149 35.26 5.79 -3.52
C ASP A 149 35.25 7.28 -3.18
N ASP A 150 35.89 8.12 -4.00
CA ASP A 150 35.88 9.58 -3.80
C ASP A 150 34.46 10.14 -3.64
N LEU A 151 33.55 9.72 -4.52
CA LEU A 151 32.15 10.14 -4.44
C LEU A 151 31.48 9.61 -3.17
N ARG A 152 31.70 8.34 -2.81
CA ARG A 152 31.16 7.75 -1.58
C ARG A 152 31.58 8.51 -0.32
N TYR A 153 32.84 8.94 -0.25
CA TYR A 153 33.39 9.64 0.92
C TYR A 153 33.03 11.13 0.99
N ARG A 154 32.51 11.72 -0.10
CA ARG A 154 32.18 13.15 -0.19
C ARG A 154 30.69 13.46 -0.39
N ALA A 155 29.88 12.48 -0.78
CA ALA A 155 28.48 12.71 -1.19
C ALA A 155 27.59 13.38 -0.12
N LEU A 156 27.81 13.07 1.17
CA LEU A 156 27.06 13.66 2.29
C LEU A 156 27.97 14.50 3.22
N GLY A 157 29.05 15.04 2.64
CA GLY A 157 30.15 15.66 3.37
C GLY A 157 31.29 14.68 3.63
N GLU A 158 32.46 15.22 4.01
CA GLU A 158 33.64 14.41 4.30
C GLU A 158 33.39 13.48 5.49
N LEU A 159 33.49 12.17 5.24
CA LEU A 159 33.46 11.14 6.28
C LEU A 159 34.83 11.05 6.93
N THR A 160 34.96 11.60 8.14
CA THR A 160 36.19 11.55 8.93
C THR A 160 35.98 10.72 10.20
N PRO A 161 37.06 10.19 10.82
CA PRO A 161 36.96 9.46 12.08
C PRO A 161 36.25 10.26 13.19
N GLU A 162 36.41 11.59 13.23
CA GLU A 162 35.75 12.44 14.23
C GLU A 162 34.22 12.48 14.04
N LYS A 163 33.75 12.36 12.79
CA LYS A 163 32.33 12.37 12.44
C LYS A 163 31.69 10.98 12.43
N PHE A 164 32.43 9.91 12.68
CA PHE A 164 31.92 8.54 12.61
C PHE A 164 30.67 8.31 13.49
N ALA A 165 30.61 8.97 14.65
CA ALA A 165 29.46 8.92 15.57
C ALA A 165 28.21 9.65 15.04
N ASP A 166 28.39 10.58 14.09
CA ASP A 166 27.32 11.36 13.47
C ASP A 166 26.87 10.73 12.16
N ILE A 167 27.82 10.42 11.28
CA ILE A 167 27.61 9.85 9.95
C ILE A 167 28.74 8.88 9.59
N HIS A 168 28.38 7.68 9.13
CA HIS A 168 29.35 6.74 8.58
C HIS A 168 28.79 5.95 7.41
N LEU A 169 29.68 5.49 6.53
CA LEU A 169 29.34 4.64 5.40
C LEU A 169 29.06 3.22 5.91
N GLN A 170 27.80 2.80 5.77
CA GLN A 170 27.33 1.46 6.10
C GLN A 170 27.55 0.47 4.95
N TYR A 171 27.39 0.95 3.71
CA TYR A 171 27.67 0.15 2.51
C TYR A 171 28.29 1.01 1.39
N PRO A 172 29.39 0.55 0.75
CA PRO A 172 30.28 -0.54 1.18
C PRO A 172 30.78 -0.32 2.62
N PRO A 173 31.03 -1.38 3.42
CA PRO A 173 31.34 -1.21 4.84
C PRO A 173 32.65 -0.46 5.03
N ALA A 174 32.63 0.60 5.84
CA ALA A 174 33.83 1.39 6.14
C ALA A 174 34.88 0.63 6.98
N ASN A 175 34.45 -0.38 7.75
CA ASN A 175 35.30 -1.24 8.58
C ASN A 175 34.61 -2.57 8.89
N ASP A 176 35.36 -3.50 9.50
CA ASP A 176 34.89 -4.86 9.84
C ASP A 176 33.70 -4.87 10.81
N SER A 177 33.62 -3.89 11.72
CA SER A 177 32.52 -3.77 12.69
C SER A 177 31.18 -3.48 11.99
N VAL A 178 31.21 -2.70 10.91
CA VAL A 178 30.03 -2.40 10.07
C VAL A 178 29.74 -3.53 9.07
N GLY A 179 30.78 -4.25 8.62
CA GLY A 179 30.69 -5.36 7.67
C GLY A 179 29.81 -6.53 8.13
N ASN A 180 29.64 -6.72 9.45
CA ASN A 180 28.80 -7.80 9.98
C ASN A 180 27.31 -7.42 10.14
N SER A 181 26.92 -6.20 9.73
CA SER A 181 25.54 -5.73 9.85
C SER A 181 24.57 -6.51 8.96
N LEU A 182 23.28 -6.57 9.35
CA LEU A 182 22.23 -7.20 8.56
C LEU A 182 22.18 -6.65 7.13
N LEU A 183 22.36 -5.33 6.98
CA LEU A 183 22.28 -4.66 5.69
C LEU A 183 23.35 -5.16 4.71
N VAL A 184 24.61 -5.24 5.14
CA VAL A 184 25.71 -5.76 4.31
C VAL A 184 25.45 -7.23 3.93
N LYS A 185 24.98 -8.05 4.87
CA LYS A 185 24.61 -9.45 4.60
C LYS A 185 23.51 -9.60 3.56
N ILE A 186 22.51 -8.72 3.57
CA ILE A 186 21.45 -8.70 2.55
C ILE A 186 22.04 -8.40 1.17
N ILE A 187 22.97 -7.46 1.08
CA ILE A 187 23.59 -7.06 -0.19
C ILE A 187 24.49 -8.16 -0.75
N ASP A 188 25.31 -8.76 0.11
CA ASP A 188 26.30 -9.75 -0.31
C ASP A 188 25.65 -11.10 -0.65
N ARG A 189 24.71 -11.56 0.19
CA ARG A 189 24.12 -12.90 0.09
C ARG A 189 22.72 -12.94 -0.53
N GLY A 190 22.11 -11.77 -0.72
CA GLY A 190 20.71 -11.66 -1.14
C GLY A 190 19.71 -11.78 0.01
N TRP A 191 18.52 -11.22 -0.20
CA TRP A 191 17.47 -11.20 0.83
C TRP A 191 16.92 -12.59 1.13
N GLN A 192 16.89 -13.50 0.14
CA GLN A 192 16.38 -14.86 0.31
C GLN A 192 17.21 -15.63 1.35
N ALA A 193 18.55 -15.55 1.27
CA ALA A 193 19.45 -16.20 2.20
C ALA A 193 19.34 -15.66 3.64
N MET A 194 18.92 -14.39 3.76
CA MET A 194 18.78 -13.72 5.05
C MET A 194 17.36 -13.77 5.62
N ALA A 195 16.36 -14.21 4.84
CA ALA A 195 14.94 -14.12 5.21
C ALA A 195 14.59 -14.83 6.53
N ASP A 196 15.27 -15.94 6.82
CA ASP A 196 15.02 -16.72 8.03
C ASP A 196 15.74 -16.24 9.29
N SER A 197 16.87 -15.56 9.13
CA SER A 197 17.64 -15.03 10.26
C SER A 197 17.35 -13.54 10.53
N ALA A 198 16.73 -12.84 9.57
CA ALA A 198 16.39 -11.43 9.72
C ALA A 198 15.30 -11.23 10.79
N PRO A 199 15.45 -10.20 11.65
CA PRO A 199 14.45 -9.86 12.66
C PRO A 199 13.18 -9.22 12.05
N VAL A 200 13.24 -8.79 10.79
CA VAL A 200 12.16 -8.10 10.07
C VAL A 200 11.98 -8.76 8.71
N ASN A 201 10.80 -8.60 8.11
CA ASN A 201 10.59 -9.01 6.73
C ASN A 201 11.37 -8.07 5.77
N ILE A 202 12.39 -8.63 5.13
CA ILE A 202 13.30 -7.95 4.20
C ILE A 202 13.02 -8.26 2.72
N SER A 203 11.94 -9.00 2.43
CA SER A 203 11.55 -9.32 1.04
C SER A 203 11.17 -8.05 0.27
N PRO A 204 11.56 -7.93 -1.02
CA PRO A 204 11.18 -6.80 -1.85
C PRO A 204 9.66 -6.62 -1.92
N VAL A 205 9.23 -5.36 -1.89
CA VAL A 205 7.84 -4.97 -2.13
C VAL A 205 7.65 -4.70 -3.61
N VAL A 206 6.47 -5.06 -4.13
CA VAL A 206 6.08 -4.87 -5.53
C VAL A 206 4.76 -4.12 -5.60
N ASP A 207 4.44 -3.54 -6.76
CA ASP A 207 3.20 -2.78 -6.96
C ASP A 207 1.92 -3.61 -6.76
N ASP A 208 1.98 -4.94 -6.90
CA ASP A 208 0.83 -5.82 -6.57
C ASP A 208 0.61 -5.98 -5.06
N ARG A 209 1.62 -5.70 -4.24
CA ARG A 209 1.56 -5.80 -2.77
C ARG A 209 2.34 -4.65 -2.12
N PRO A 210 1.91 -3.38 -2.27
CA PRO A 210 2.68 -2.17 -1.97
C PRO A 210 2.67 -1.80 -0.47
N PHE A 211 2.84 -2.78 0.43
CA PHE A 211 2.70 -2.59 1.88
C PHE A 211 4.06 -2.56 2.58
N VAL A 212 4.82 -1.49 2.35
CA VAL A 212 6.21 -1.37 2.84
C VAL A 212 6.34 -1.38 4.37
N ALA A 213 5.32 -0.89 5.09
CA ALA A 213 5.31 -0.86 6.55
C ALA A 213 5.14 -2.25 7.19
N GLN A 214 4.68 -3.26 6.42
CA GLN A 214 4.44 -4.63 6.90
C GLN A 214 5.75 -5.42 7.06
N MET A 215 6.56 -5.05 8.04
CA MET A 215 7.85 -5.69 8.33
C MET A 215 7.75 -6.76 9.44
N GLY A 216 6.60 -6.87 10.09
CA GLY A 216 6.32 -7.80 11.17
C GLY A 216 6.29 -9.26 10.73
N LEU A 217 6.93 -10.12 11.53
CA LEU A 217 7.01 -11.56 11.31
C LEU A 217 6.25 -12.32 12.40
N TRP A 218 5.47 -13.33 12.01
CA TRP A 218 4.75 -14.18 12.97
C TRP A 218 5.69 -14.88 13.96
N ARG A 219 6.92 -15.23 13.53
CA ARG A 219 7.94 -15.84 14.41
C ARG A 219 8.34 -14.98 15.61
N ASN A 220 8.13 -13.66 15.51
CA ASN A 220 8.48 -12.70 16.56
C ASN A 220 7.32 -12.45 17.54
N PHE A 221 6.16 -13.06 17.31
CA PHE A 221 5.04 -12.93 18.21
C PHE A 221 5.39 -13.51 19.59
N ASN A 222 5.19 -12.69 20.62
CA ASN A 222 5.33 -13.10 22.01
C ASN A 222 4.36 -12.26 22.85
N VAL A 223 3.52 -12.93 23.65
CA VAL A 223 2.48 -12.33 24.48
C VAL A 223 3.07 -11.45 25.59
N GLU A 224 4.19 -11.86 26.20
CA GLU A 224 4.84 -11.10 27.28
C GLU A 224 5.36 -9.74 26.81
N LYS A 225 5.81 -9.67 25.55
CA LYS A 225 6.29 -8.43 24.95
C LYS A 225 5.15 -7.48 24.58
N MET A 226 3.91 -7.97 24.48
CA MET A 226 2.75 -7.21 23.98
C MET A 226 2.47 -5.94 24.81
N GLN A 227 2.73 -5.97 26.12
CA GLN A 227 2.56 -4.81 27.00
C GLN A 227 3.56 -3.67 26.74
N LYS A 228 4.67 -3.96 26.06
CA LYS A 228 5.74 -2.99 25.74
C LYS A 228 5.78 -2.63 24.24
N VAL A 229 4.84 -3.16 23.46
CA VAL A 229 4.80 -3.02 22.01
C VAL A 229 4.05 -1.75 21.64
N GLY A 230 4.77 -0.77 21.07
CA GLY A 230 4.18 0.43 20.48
C GLY A 230 3.66 0.21 19.05
N SER A 231 2.93 1.19 18.53
CA SER A 231 2.32 1.16 17.18
C SER A 231 3.32 1.03 16.02
N ILE A 232 4.60 1.37 16.23
CA ILE A 232 5.66 1.25 15.24
C ILE A 232 6.39 -0.10 15.26
N ALA A 233 6.01 -1.03 16.14
CA ALA A 233 6.76 -2.28 16.31
C ALA A 233 6.69 -3.22 15.09
N ASP A 234 5.74 -3.01 14.18
CA ASP A 234 5.69 -3.70 12.88
C ASP A 234 6.97 -3.46 12.08
N MET A 235 7.43 -2.21 12.05
CA MET A 235 8.67 -1.79 11.38
C MET A 235 9.94 -2.37 12.04
N TYR A 236 9.81 -2.84 13.29
CA TYR A 236 10.87 -3.53 14.04
C TYR A 236 10.68 -5.05 14.12
N GLY A 237 9.68 -5.59 13.42
CA GLY A 237 9.53 -7.03 13.20
C GLY A 237 8.45 -7.69 14.05
N TYR A 238 7.78 -6.99 14.96
CA TYR A 238 6.66 -7.56 15.71
C TYR A 238 5.36 -7.45 14.90
N PRO A 239 4.53 -8.50 14.76
CA PRO A 239 3.41 -8.53 13.80
C PRO A 239 2.15 -7.76 14.25
N VAL A 240 2.29 -6.50 14.68
CA VAL A 240 1.21 -5.67 15.25
C VAL A 240 0.03 -5.53 14.30
N SER A 241 0.27 -5.15 13.04
CA SER A 241 -0.83 -4.90 12.09
C SER A 241 -1.66 -6.16 11.84
N LYS A 242 -0.98 -7.31 11.77
CA LYS A 242 -1.63 -8.60 11.54
C LYS A 242 -2.45 -9.03 12.75
N LEU A 243 -1.94 -8.79 13.96
CA LEU A 243 -2.68 -9.03 15.19
C LEU A 243 -3.91 -8.12 15.31
N ILE A 244 -3.76 -6.82 15.03
CA ILE A 244 -4.88 -5.87 15.04
C ILE A 244 -5.96 -6.33 14.07
N MET A 245 -5.59 -6.72 12.84
CA MET A 245 -6.57 -7.23 11.88
C MET A 245 -7.23 -8.53 12.33
N LEU A 246 -6.49 -9.47 12.95
CA LEU A 246 -7.08 -10.69 13.49
C LEU A 246 -8.02 -10.40 14.66
N ILE A 247 -7.68 -9.45 15.53
CA ILE A 247 -8.54 -9.02 16.63
C ILE A 247 -9.81 -8.38 16.07
N ILE A 248 -9.69 -7.45 15.13
CA ILE A 248 -10.85 -6.84 14.47
C ILE A 248 -11.69 -7.92 13.79
N LEU A 249 -11.08 -8.86 13.06
CA LEU A 249 -11.78 -9.98 12.43
C LEU A 249 -12.51 -10.84 13.47
N ALA A 250 -11.85 -11.20 14.57
CA ALA A 250 -12.45 -11.98 15.65
C ALA A 250 -13.61 -11.23 16.31
N THR A 251 -13.44 -9.93 16.60
CA THR A 251 -14.50 -9.07 17.14
C THR A 251 -15.69 -8.99 16.19
N VAL A 252 -15.45 -8.80 14.89
CA VAL A 252 -16.50 -8.75 13.88
C VAL A 252 -17.20 -10.11 13.76
N ILE A 253 -16.48 -11.23 13.78
CA ILE A 253 -17.09 -12.56 13.78
C ILE A 253 -17.94 -12.77 15.04
N ILE A 254 -17.42 -12.46 16.23
CA ILE A 254 -18.11 -12.65 17.51
C ILE A 254 -19.35 -11.76 17.63
N LEU A 255 -19.30 -10.53 17.11
CA LEU A 255 -20.43 -9.60 17.22
C LEU A 255 -21.43 -9.77 16.07
N ILE A 256 -20.94 -9.79 14.82
CA ILE A 256 -21.80 -9.73 13.64
C ILE A 256 -22.38 -11.09 13.28
N LEU A 257 -21.63 -12.19 13.42
CA LEU A 257 -22.11 -13.50 13.00
C LEU A 257 -23.30 -13.99 13.86
N PRO A 258 -23.28 -13.92 15.21
CA PRO A 258 -24.44 -14.29 16.01
C PRO A 258 -25.66 -13.41 15.72
N LEU A 259 -25.48 -12.11 15.51
CA LEU A 259 -26.59 -11.21 15.17
C LEU A 259 -27.28 -11.60 13.86
N ASN A 260 -26.54 -12.12 12.87
CA ASN A 260 -27.09 -12.59 11.60
C ASN A 260 -27.70 -13.99 11.66
N LEU A 261 -27.34 -14.79 12.67
CA LEU A 261 -27.85 -16.15 12.86
C LEU A 261 -28.97 -16.22 13.91
N LEU A 262 -29.08 -15.24 14.80
CA LEU A 262 -30.14 -15.10 15.81
C LEU A 262 -31.57 -15.28 15.26
N PRO A 263 -31.92 -14.83 14.04
CA PRO A 263 -33.25 -15.00 13.48
C PRO A 263 -33.63 -16.47 13.27
N TYR A 264 -32.66 -17.34 12.93
CA TYR A 264 -32.90 -18.78 12.79
C TYR A 264 -33.30 -19.44 14.12
N PHE A 265 -33.02 -18.79 15.26
CA PHE A 265 -33.35 -19.32 16.58
C PHE A 265 -34.57 -18.66 17.22
N ARG A 266 -35.02 -17.50 16.73
CA ARG A 266 -36.02 -16.66 17.43
C ARG A 266 -37.11 -16.07 16.55
N SER A 267 -37.01 -16.16 15.22
CA SER A 267 -37.98 -15.57 14.29
C SER A 267 -38.54 -16.65 13.37
N GLU A 268 -39.83 -16.60 13.07
CA GLU A 268 -40.44 -17.44 12.03
C GLU A 268 -40.12 -16.93 10.61
N GLN A 269 -39.79 -15.64 10.49
CA GLN A 269 -39.37 -15.02 9.24
C GLN A 269 -37.85 -14.91 9.19
N HIS A 270 -37.22 -15.77 8.40
CA HIS A 270 -35.78 -15.77 8.15
C HIS A 270 -35.50 -16.21 6.70
N LEU A 271 -34.35 -15.79 6.17
CA LEU A 271 -33.89 -16.30 4.88
C LEU A 271 -33.62 -17.80 4.96
N ARG A 272 -33.85 -18.51 3.86
CA ARG A 272 -33.34 -19.88 3.68
C ARG A 272 -31.80 -19.85 3.54
N PRO A 273 -31.10 -20.97 3.80
CA PRO A 273 -29.64 -21.01 3.74
C PRO A 273 -29.03 -20.55 2.41
N VAL A 274 -29.68 -20.87 1.27
CA VAL A 274 -29.17 -20.51 -0.07
C VAL A 274 -29.26 -18.99 -0.33
N PRO A 275 -30.41 -18.32 -0.18
CA PRO A 275 -30.48 -16.87 -0.23
C PRO A 275 -29.59 -16.17 0.79
N TRP A 276 -29.49 -16.70 2.02
CA TRP A 276 -28.60 -16.15 3.05
C TRP A 276 -27.14 -16.16 2.58
N LEU A 277 -26.64 -17.31 2.13
CA LEU A 277 -25.27 -17.45 1.61
C LEU A 277 -25.04 -16.60 0.35
N TYR A 278 -26.07 -16.42 -0.47
CA TYR A 278 -26.00 -15.56 -1.64
C TYR A 278 -25.77 -14.09 -1.25
N PHE A 279 -26.63 -13.52 -0.38
CA PHE A 279 -26.51 -12.13 0.06
C PHE A 279 -25.20 -11.88 0.82
N PHE A 280 -24.77 -12.88 1.60
CA PHE A 280 -23.49 -12.88 2.28
C PHE A 280 -22.31 -12.85 1.30
N SER A 281 -22.32 -13.74 0.30
CA SER A 281 -21.25 -13.83 -0.71
C SER A 281 -21.12 -12.55 -1.53
N ILE A 282 -22.24 -11.99 -2.03
CA ILE A 282 -22.18 -10.75 -2.81
C ILE A 282 -21.74 -9.56 -1.96
N GLY A 283 -22.05 -9.51 -0.67
CA GLY A 283 -21.60 -8.46 0.25
C GLY A 283 -20.08 -8.51 0.49
N ILE A 284 -19.54 -9.71 0.76
CA ILE A 284 -18.08 -9.90 0.87
C ILE A 284 -17.39 -9.49 -0.42
N ALA A 285 -17.89 -9.97 -1.56
CA ALA A 285 -17.23 -9.74 -2.84
C ALA A 285 -17.30 -8.27 -3.26
N PHE A 286 -18.42 -7.59 -3.05
CA PHE A 286 -18.59 -6.18 -3.40
C PHE A 286 -17.60 -5.28 -2.66
N MET A 287 -17.61 -5.34 -1.31
CA MET A 287 -16.66 -4.57 -0.50
C MET A 287 -15.21 -4.99 -0.75
N GLY A 288 -15.00 -6.28 -0.99
CA GLY A 288 -13.71 -6.84 -1.35
C GLY A 288 -13.11 -6.14 -2.56
N VAL A 289 -13.86 -6.12 -3.65
CA VAL A 289 -13.48 -5.47 -4.91
C VAL A 289 -13.29 -3.98 -4.72
N GLU A 290 -14.24 -3.29 -4.08
CA GLU A 290 -14.19 -1.84 -3.89
C GLU A 290 -12.88 -1.39 -3.21
N ILE A 291 -12.50 -2.03 -2.10
CA ILE A 291 -11.27 -1.70 -1.36
C ILE A 291 -10.02 -1.96 -2.19
N VAL A 292 -9.96 -3.10 -2.87
CA VAL A 292 -8.79 -3.44 -3.70
C VAL A 292 -8.65 -2.48 -4.87
N LEU A 293 -9.76 -2.09 -5.52
CA LEU A 293 -9.73 -1.10 -6.60
C LEU A 293 -9.23 0.25 -6.09
N MET A 294 -9.73 0.74 -4.94
CA MET A 294 -9.27 2.00 -4.33
C MET A 294 -7.75 2.02 -4.13
N GLN A 295 -7.20 0.96 -3.53
CA GLN A 295 -5.77 0.86 -3.25
C GLN A 295 -4.94 0.66 -4.53
N LYS A 296 -5.38 -0.23 -5.43
CA LYS A 296 -4.68 -0.56 -6.68
C LYS A 296 -4.57 0.62 -7.63
N TYR A 297 -5.67 1.31 -7.90
CA TYR A 297 -5.71 2.43 -8.86
C TYR A 297 -5.17 3.74 -8.28
N SER A 298 -4.84 3.77 -6.98
CA SER A 298 -4.01 4.81 -6.39
C SER A 298 -2.65 4.91 -7.10
N LEU A 299 -2.10 3.81 -7.63
CA LEU A 299 -0.91 3.83 -8.49
C LEU A 299 -1.10 4.61 -9.81
N LEU A 300 -2.31 4.61 -10.36
CA LEU A 300 -2.62 5.35 -11.59
C LEU A 300 -2.92 6.81 -11.26
N ILE A 301 -3.87 7.07 -10.36
CA ILE A 301 -4.34 8.43 -10.06
C ILE A 301 -3.29 9.24 -9.27
N GLY A 302 -2.54 8.60 -8.37
CA GLY A 302 -1.60 9.24 -7.47
C GLY A 302 -2.22 9.48 -6.09
N ALA A 303 -2.46 10.74 -5.73
CA ALA A 303 -2.87 11.10 -4.38
C ALA A 303 -4.16 10.36 -3.93
N SER A 304 -4.09 9.68 -2.78
CA SER A 304 -5.13 8.78 -2.28
C SER A 304 -6.52 9.44 -2.16
N LEU A 305 -6.59 10.75 -1.88
CA LEU A 305 -7.86 11.48 -1.82
C LEU A 305 -8.60 11.47 -3.16
N TYR A 306 -7.91 11.73 -4.27
CA TYR A 306 -8.54 11.70 -5.60
C TYR A 306 -8.88 10.28 -6.01
N SER A 307 -8.05 9.30 -5.64
CA SER A 307 -8.28 7.89 -5.92
C SER A 307 -9.57 7.38 -5.27
N VAL A 308 -9.72 7.61 -3.96
CA VAL A 308 -10.92 7.23 -3.20
C VAL A 308 -12.15 7.92 -3.76
N ALA A 309 -12.11 9.24 -3.95
CA ALA A 309 -13.25 10.00 -4.46
C ALA A 309 -13.69 9.53 -5.85
N THR A 310 -12.74 9.33 -6.77
CA THR A 310 -13.03 8.92 -8.16
C THR A 310 -13.65 7.52 -8.20
N ILE A 311 -13.06 6.57 -7.46
CA ILE A 311 -13.49 5.17 -7.50
C ILE A 311 -14.82 5.00 -6.80
N LEU A 312 -14.98 5.57 -5.61
CA LEU A 312 -16.22 5.48 -4.85
C LEU A 312 -17.38 6.11 -5.65
N LEU A 313 -17.18 7.32 -6.20
CA LEU A 313 -18.19 7.97 -7.02
C LEU A 313 -18.55 7.13 -8.25
N THR A 314 -17.55 6.63 -8.96
CA THR A 314 -17.77 5.81 -10.16
C THR A 314 -18.51 4.53 -9.83
N LEU A 315 -18.08 3.79 -8.79
CA LEU A 315 -18.71 2.54 -8.36
C LEU A 315 -20.15 2.77 -7.90
N LEU A 316 -20.41 3.78 -7.06
CA LEU A 316 -21.76 4.05 -6.56
C LEU A 316 -22.71 4.48 -7.68
N VAL A 317 -22.29 5.40 -8.55
CA VAL A 317 -23.11 5.85 -9.69
C VAL A 317 -23.37 4.71 -10.66
N SER A 318 -22.33 4.00 -11.08
CA SER A 318 -22.48 2.88 -12.03
C SER A 318 -23.29 1.73 -11.43
N SER A 319 -23.09 1.38 -10.15
CA SER A 319 -23.87 0.36 -9.44
C SER A 319 -25.35 0.77 -9.30
N GLY A 320 -25.62 2.04 -9.00
CA GLY A 320 -26.98 2.56 -8.95
C GLY A 320 -27.69 2.47 -10.30
N ILE A 321 -26.99 2.85 -11.39
CA ILE A 321 -27.50 2.69 -12.75
C ILE A 321 -27.70 1.20 -13.06
N GLY A 322 -26.72 0.35 -12.76
CA GLY A 322 -26.77 -1.10 -12.93
C GLY A 322 -27.99 -1.73 -12.28
N SER A 323 -28.24 -1.38 -11.02
CA SER A 323 -29.41 -1.81 -10.25
C SER A 323 -30.72 -1.50 -10.97
N ARG A 324 -30.86 -0.29 -11.54
CA ARG A 324 -32.04 0.12 -12.31
C ARG A 324 -32.27 -0.68 -13.59
N PHE A 325 -31.21 -1.19 -14.20
CA PHE A 325 -31.25 -1.99 -15.44
C PHE A 325 -31.24 -3.50 -15.19
N SER A 326 -31.22 -3.94 -13.93
CA SER A 326 -31.08 -5.35 -13.53
C SER A 326 -32.11 -6.27 -14.20
N GLU A 327 -33.36 -5.83 -14.37
CA GLU A 327 -34.44 -6.60 -15.02
C GLU A 327 -34.15 -6.98 -16.48
N LYS A 328 -33.27 -6.24 -17.16
CA LYS A 328 -32.93 -6.49 -18.58
C LYS A 328 -31.86 -7.57 -18.75
N PHE A 329 -31.21 -8.01 -17.68
CA PHE A 329 -30.09 -8.94 -17.74
C PHE A 329 -30.39 -10.23 -17.00
N SER A 330 -29.92 -11.35 -17.54
CA SER A 330 -29.98 -12.63 -16.84
C SER A 330 -28.89 -12.71 -15.76
N PHE A 331 -29.16 -13.45 -14.68
CA PHE A 331 -28.14 -13.78 -13.66
C PHE A 331 -26.83 -14.28 -14.28
N THR A 332 -26.92 -15.18 -15.29
CA THR A 332 -25.74 -15.74 -15.93
C THR A 332 -24.88 -14.69 -16.61
N SER A 333 -25.48 -13.81 -17.40
CA SER A 333 -24.76 -12.75 -18.08
C SER A 333 -24.07 -11.81 -17.08
N VAL A 334 -24.77 -11.41 -16.02
CA VAL A 334 -24.24 -10.52 -14.97
C VAL A 334 -23.00 -11.12 -14.31
N PHE A 335 -23.10 -12.34 -13.78
CA PHE A 335 -21.99 -12.96 -13.06
C PHE A 335 -20.81 -13.29 -13.98
N ILE A 336 -21.05 -13.71 -15.22
CA ILE A 336 -19.97 -13.93 -16.20
C ILE A 336 -19.25 -12.61 -16.48
N CYS A 337 -19.97 -11.50 -16.66
CA CYS A 337 -19.37 -10.19 -16.87
C CYS A 337 -18.56 -9.72 -15.65
N ILE A 338 -19.08 -9.86 -14.43
CA ILE A 338 -18.35 -9.52 -13.20
C ILE A 338 -17.05 -10.33 -13.09
N ILE A 339 -17.14 -11.66 -13.16
CA ILE A 339 -15.99 -12.56 -13.00
C ILE A 339 -14.97 -12.31 -14.12
N GLY A 340 -15.43 -12.24 -15.37
CA GLY A 340 -14.57 -11.97 -16.51
C GLY A 340 -13.84 -10.63 -16.38
N TRP A 341 -14.53 -9.58 -15.94
CA TRP A 341 -13.93 -8.27 -15.77
C TRP A 341 -12.96 -8.22 -14.59
N LEU A 342 -13.24 -8.91 -13.48
CA LEU A 342 -12.32 -9.02 -12.34
C LEU A 342 -11.04 -9.77 -12.71
N LEU A 343 -11.13 -10.85 -13.49
CA LEU A 343 -9.96 -11.56 -13.98
C LEU A 343 -9.15 -10.70 -14.97
N LEU A 344 -9.84 -9.95 -15.82
CA LEU A 344 -9.19 -9.02 -16.73
C LEU A 344 -8.49 -7.89 -15.97
N ASP A 345 -9.10 -7.35 -14.93
CA ASP A 345 -8.48 -6.37 -14.03
C ASP A 345 -7.24 -6.95 -13.33
N ALA A 346 -7.36 -8.16 -12.78
CA ALA A 346 -6.30 -8.84 -12.04
C ALA A 346 -5.04 -9.09 -12.90
N PHE A 347 -5.21 -9.53 -14.14
CA PHE A 347 -4.10 -10.01 -14.98
C PHE A 347 -3.71 -9.07 -16.13
N VAL A 348 -4.62 -8.22 -16.62
CA VAL A 348 -4.39 -7.42 -17.85
C VAL A 348 -4.26 -5.93 -17.56
N PHE A 349 -5.15 -5.35 -16.74
CA PHE A 349 -5.19 -3.89 -16.55
C PHE A 349 -3.94 -3.29 -15.90
N ARG A 350 -3.12 -4.10 -15.21
CA ARG A 350 -1.81 -3.64 -14.73
C ARG A 350 -0.93 -3.09 -15.86
N HIS A 351 -0.92 -3.76 -17.01
CA HIS A 351 -0.14 -3.31 -18.17
C HIS A 351 -0.67 -1.99 -18.72
N LEU A 352 -2.00 -1.81 -18.72
CA LEU A 352 -2.63 -0.56 -19.13
C LEU A 352 -2.29 0.59 -18.16
N ILE A 353 -2.33 0.34 -16.84
CA ILE A 353 -1.95 1.32 -15.81
C ILE A 353 -0.53 1.83 -16.04
N TYR A 354 0.43 0.94 -16.35
CA TYR A 354 1.80 1.36 -16.66
C TYR A 354 1.89 2.14 -17.98
N ALA A 355 1.17 1.72 -19.01
CA ALA A 355 1.19 2.39 -20.32
C ALA A 355 0.63 3.81 -20.27
N VAL A 356 -0.46 4.02 -19.52
CA VAL A 356 -1.14 5.33 -19.40
C VAL A 356 -0.70 6.13 -18.17
N GLY A 357 0.18 5.58 -17.33
CA GLY A 357 0.63 6.22 -16.10
C GLY A 357 1.33 7.57 -16.32
N GLY A 358 1.78 7.84 -17.55
CA GLY A 358 2.44 9.08 -17.96
C GLY A 358 1.51 10.28 -18.18
N VAL A 359 0.19 10.09 -18.26
CA VAL A 359 -0.74 11.16 -18.66
C VAL A 359 -1.13 12.08 -17.50
N ALA A 360 -1.75 13.23 -17.80
CA ALA A 360 -2.18 14.22 -16.81
C ALA A 360 -3.27 13.67 -15.86
N LEU A 361 -3.36 14.25 -14.65
CA LEU A 361 -4.31 13.81 -13.61
C LEU A 361 -5.77 13.66 -14.08
N PRO A 362 -6.38 14.64 -14.79
CA PRO A 362 -7.78 14.50 -15.22
C PRO A 362 -8.02 13.29 -16.14
N LEU A 363 -7.07 13.02 -17.04
CA LEU A 363 -7.17 11.88 -17.95
C LEU A 363 -6.97 10.56 -17.22
N ARG A 364 -6.11 10.51 -16.19
CA ARG A 364 -5.96 9.30 -15.34
C ARG A 364 -7.24 9.00 -14.56
N MET A 365 -7.90 10.03 -14.02
CA MET A 365 -9.19 9.88 -13.36
C MET A 365 -10.27 9.38 -14.33
N ALA A 366 -10.32 9.93 -15.55
CA ALA A 366 -11.26 9.51 -16.59
C ALA A 366 -11.01 8.06 -17.05
N ILE A 367 -9.74 7.66 -17.24
CA ILE A 367 -9.38 6.28 -17.58
C ILE A 367 -9.77 5.32 -16.45
N THR A 368 -9.47 5.66 -15.19
CA THR A 368 -9.90 4.86 -14.04
C THR A 368 -11.43 4.72 -14.01
N ALA A 369 -12.16 5.82 -14.19
CA ALA A 369 -13.62 5.79 -14.22
C ALA A 369 -14.14 4.89 -15.35
N LEU A 370 -13.52 4.92 -16.54
CA LEU A 370 -13.88 4.06 -17.67
C LEU A 370 -13.60 2.57 -17.40
N LEU A 371 -12.53 2.24 -16.68
CA LEU A 371 -12.19 0.85 -16.34
C LEU A 371 -13.08 0.28 -15.22
N VAL A 372 -13.49 1.14 -14.29
CA VAL A 372 -14.31 0.76 -13.12
C VAL A 372 -15.80 0.78 -13.42
N CYS A 373 -16.28 1.65 -14.31
CA CYS A 373 -17.70 1.83 -14.60
C CYS A 373 -18.42 0.55 -15.09
N PRO A 374 -17.89 -0.23 -16.06
CA PRO A 374 -18.53 -1.47 -16.50
C PRO A 374 -18.65 -2.48 -15.36
N LEU A 375 -17.61 -2.60 -14.54
CA LEU A 375 -17.59 -3.48 -13.38
C LEU A 375 -18.65 -3.08 -12.35
N GLY A 376 -18.69 -1.81 -11.96
CA GLY A 376 -19.68 -1.28 -11.02
C GLY A 376 -21.11 -1.43 -11.55
N PHE A 377 -21.34 -1.19 -12.84
CA PHE A 377 -22.64 -1.42 -13.49
C PHE A 377 -23.12 -2.86 -13.32
N PHE A 378 -22.29 -3.87 -13.58
CA PHE A 378 -22.71 -5.25 -13.36
C PHE A 378 -22.76 -5.62 -11.87
N MET A 379 -21.84 -5.13 -11.03
CA MET A 379 -21.85 -5.37 -9.57
C MET A 379 -23.06 -4.78 -8.85
N GLY A 380 -23.74 -3.79 -9.43
CA GLY A 380 -24.99 -3.23 -8.91
C GLY A 380 -26.23 -4.11 -9.13
N MET A 381 -26.15 -5.15 -9.97
CA MET A 381 -27.31 -5.98 -10.35
C MET A 381 -27.59 -7.19 -9.44
N PRO A 382 -26.60 -7.91 -8.88
CA PRO A 382 -26.84 -9.11 -8.07
C PRO A 382 -27.78 -8.89 -6.88
N PHE A 383 -27.70 -7.74 -6.21
CA PHE A 383 -28.56 -7.44 -5.06
C PHE A 383 -30.05 -7.35 -5.45
N PRO A 384 -30.49 -6.44 -6.35
CA PRO A 384 -31.91 -6.34 -6.74
C PRO A 384 -32.44 -7.62 -7.39
N LEU A 385 -31.60 -8.33 -8.16
CA LEU A 385 -31.98 -9.63 -8.74
C LEU A 385 -32.25 -10.68 -7.66
N GLY A 386 -31.46 -10.69 -6.58
CA GLY A 386 -31.67 -11.58 -5.43
C GLY A 386 -32.89 -11.19 -4.62
N THR A 387 -33.11 -9.89 -4.37
CA THR A 387 -34.25 -9.40 -3.58
C THR A 387 -35.59 -9.71 -4.25
N ALA A 388 -35.65 -9.65 -5.59
CA ALA A 388 -36.83 -10.03 -6.35
C ALA A 388 -37.28 -11.49 -6.13
N ARG A 389 -36.37 -12.38 -5.68
CA ARG A 389 -36.70 -13.78 -5.39
C ARG A 389 -37.15 -14.04 -3.96
N VAL A 390 -36.68 -13.25 -3.00
CA VAL A 390 -37.00 -13.44 -1.57
C VAL A 390 -38.21 -12.62 -1.09
N GLY A 391 -38.70 -11.70 -1.92
CA GLY A 391 -39.94 -10.96 -1.67
C GLY A 391 -39.90 -10.16 -0.37
N GLU A 392 -40.84 -10.42 0.53
CA GLU A 392 -41.00 -9.72 1.81
C GLU A 392 -39.78 -9.86 2.75
N LEU A 393 -38.91 -10.84 2.54
CA LEU A 393 -37.69 -11.05 3.34
C LEU A 393 -36.51 -10.16 2.89
N ILE A 394 -36.76 -9.08 2.14
CA ILE A 394 -35.74 -8.17 1.63
C ILE A 394 -34.88 -7.55 2.73
N ASP A 395 -35.46 -7.22 3.88
CA ASP A 395 -34.77 -6.60 5.01
C ASP A 395 -33.66 -7.51 5.56
N TRP A 396 -33.90 -8.83 5.56
CA TRP A 396 -32.87 -9.80 5.90
C TRP A 396 -31.75 -9.86 4.87
N GLY A 397 -32.08 -9.68 3.59
CA GLY A 397 -31.09 -9.56 2.52
C GLY A 397 -30.13 -8.39 2.76
N PHE A 398 -30.67 -7.23 3.17
CA PHE A 398 -29.88 -6.06 3.57
C PHE A 398 -29.03 -6.32 4.81
N ALA A 399 -29.61 -6.91 5.87
CA ALA A 399 -28.90 -7.20 7.11
C ALA A 399 -27.69 -8.12 6.88
N VAL A 400 -27.90 -9.23 6.17
CA VAL A 400 -26.85 -10.21 5.86
C VAL A 400 -25.79 -9.62 4.94
N ASN A 401 -26.20 -8.87 3.93
CA ASN A 401 -25.27 -8.22 3.01
C ASN A 401 -24.40 -7.17 3.72
N GLY A 402 -24.99 -6.33 4.56
CA GLY A 402 -24.26 -5.31 5.33
C GLY A 402 -23.27 -5.92 6.33
N ALA A 403 -23.67 -7.00 6.99
CA ALA A 403 -22.78 -7.78 7.86
C ALA A 403 -21.60 -8.40 7.11
N ALA A 404 -21.90 -9.02 5.97
CA ALA A 404 -20.90 -9.66 5.13
C ALA A 404 -19.92 -8.63 4.52
N SER A 405 -20.40 -7.43 4.23
CA SER A 405 -19.61 -6.30 3.74
C SER A 405 -18.51 -5.91 4.74
N VAL A 406 -18.83 -5.83 6.04
CA VAL A 406 -17.83 -5.56 7.10
C VAL A 406 -16.79 -6.67 7.17
N LEU A 407 -17.21 -7.94 7.17
CA LEU A 407 -16.30 -9.08 7.16
C LEU A 407 -15.41 -9.11 5.92
N GLY A 408 -16.00 -8.87 4.74
CA GLY A 408 -15.32 -8.84 3.46
C GLY A 408 -14.20 -7.80 3.42
N SER A 409 -14.45 -6.61 4.00
CA SER A 409 -13.44 -5.55 4.07
C SER A 409 -12.16 -5.94 4.80
N ILE A 410 -12.26 -6.80 5.82
CA ILE A 410 -11.12 -7.24 6.62
C ILE A 410 -10.44 -8.45 5.98
N VAL A 411 -11.24 -9.44 5.55
CA VAL A 411 -10.72 -10.67 4.93
C VAL A 411 -9.97 -10.34 3.64
N ILE A 412 -10.52 -9.45 2.80
CA ILE A 412 -9.87 -9.09 1.54
C ILE A 412 -8.55 -8.37 1.78
N LEU A 413 -8.47 -7.54 2.83
CA LEU A 413 -7.28 -6.77 3.15
C LEU A 413 -6.18 -7.69 3.69
N LEU A 414 -6.53 -8.68 4.50
CA LEU A 414 -5.59 -9.73 4.93
C LEU A 414 -5.01 -10.50 3.74
N VAL A 415 -5.85 -10.81 2.74
CA VAL A 415 -5.44 -11.48 1.50
C VAL A 415 -4.52 -10.56 0.68
N ALA A 416 -4.89 -9.29 0.51
CA ALA A 416 -4.08 -8.31 -0.22
C ALA A 416 -2.71 -8.07 0.44
N LEU A 417 -2.66 -7.95 1.77
CA LEU A 417 -1.43 -7.75 2.53
C LEU A 417 -0.48 -8.95 2.45
N THR A 418 -1.03 -10.16 2.32
CA THR A 418 -0.25 -11.41 2.31
C THR A 418 0.18 -11.80 0.90
N TRP A 419 -0.76 -11.80 -0.04
CA TRP A 419 -0.59 -12.36 -1.39
C TRP A 419 -0.74 -11.34 -2.51
N GLY A 420 -1.12 -10.08 -2.22
CA GLY A 420 -1.26 -9.02 -3.21
C GLY A 420 -2.67 -8.84 -3.78
N PHE A 421 -2.86 -7.75 -4.53
CA PHE A 421 -4.14 -7.37 -5.13
C PHE A 421 -4.64 -8.37 -6.16
N THR A 422 -3.74 -9.04 -6.90
CA THR A 422 -4.13 -10.09 -7.84
C THR A 422 -4.85 -11.23 -7.13
N ALA A 423 -4.29 -11.71 -6.02
CA ALA A 423 -4.86 -12.78 -5.21
C ALA A 423 -6.21 -12.33 -4.59
N ALA A 424 -6.29 -11.08 -4.14
CA ALA A 424 -7.52 -10.52 -3.60
C ALA A 424 -8.64 -10.44 -4.65
N LEU A 425 -8.35 -9.95 -5.86
CA LEU A 425 -9.35 -9.89 -6.94
C LEU A 425 -9.78 -11.27 -7.43
N THR A 426 -8.86 -12.23 -7.51
CA THR A 426 -9.20 -13.63 -7.86
C THR A 426 -10.03 -14.29 -6.77
N LEU A 427 -9.77 -14.03 -5.49
CA LEU A 427 -10.64 -14.47 -4.40
C LEU A 427 -12.03 -13.85 -4.53
N ALA A 428 -12.13 -12.54 -4.78
CA ALA A 428 -13.42 -11.88 -4.95
C ALA A 428 -14.20 -12.45 -6.16
N ALA A 429 -13.51 -12.75 -7.26
CA ALA A 429 -14.10 -13.43 -8.42
C ALA A 429 -14.61 -14.84 -8.05
N ALA A 430 -13.86 -15.60 -7.24
CA ALA A 430 -14.30 -16.91 -6.75
C ALA A 430 -15.54 -16.79 -5.83
N VAL A 431 -15.60 -15.77 -4.96
CA VAL A 431 -16.78 -15.52 -4.12
C VAL A 431 -17.99 -15.12 -4.97
N TYR A 432 -17.81 -14.31 -6.02
CA TYR A 432 -18.88 -14.05 -6.99
C TYR A 432 -19.30 -15.30 -7.76
N ALA A 433 -18.37 -16.21 -8.08
CA ALA A 433 -18.71 -17.50 -8.68
C ALA A 433 -19.55 -18.38 -7.74
N THR A 434 -19.25 -18.38 -6.44
CA THR A 434 -20.09 -19.04 -5.42
C THR A 434 -21.50 -18.46 -5.40
N ALA A 435 -21.63 -17.12 -5.39
CA ALA A 435 -22.94 -16.47 -5.48
C ALA A 435 -23.68 -16.83 -6.79
N PHE A 436 -22.97 -16.94 -7.90
CA PHE A 436 -23.54 -17.39 -9.16
C PHE A 436 -24.11 -18.81 -9.06
N VAL A 437 -23.36 -19.76 -8.49
CA VAL A 437 -23.83 -21.13 -8.28
C VAL A 437 -25.07 -21.16 -7.39
N LEU A 438 -25.05 -20.43 -6.27
CA LEU A 438 -26.21 -20.32 -5.37
C LEU A 438 -27.45 -19.76 -6.07
N SER A 439 -27.27 -18.80 -6.98
CA SER A 439 -28.35 -18.23 -7.79
C SER A 439 -29.00 -19.22 -8.78
N LYS A 440 -28.36 -20.36 -9.06
CA LYS A 440 -28.89 -21.40 -9.95
C LYS A 440 -29.71 -22.46 -9.22
N ILE A 441 -29.63 -22.54 -7.90
CA ILE A 441 -30.36 -23.53 -7.08
C ILE A 441 -31.79 -23.03 -6.85
N THR A 442 -32.59 -22.85 -7.91
CA THR A 442 -33.92 -22.20 -7.86
C THR A 442 -34.90 -22.85 -6.88
N SER A 443 -34.81 -24.16 -6.65
CA SER A 443 -35.64 -24.88 -5.68
C SER A 443 -35.41 -24.47 -4.22
N ALA A 444 -34.29 -23.83 -3.91
CA ALA A 444 -33.90 -23.46 -2.55
C ALA A 444 -34.13 -21.97 -2.22
N TRP A 445 -34.63 -21.18 -3.16
CA TRP A 445 -34.91 -19.76 -2.98
C TRP A 445 -36.21 -19.50 -2.22
#